data_AF-A0A8B9STW6-F1
#
_entry.id   AF-A0A8B9STW6-F1
#
_cell.length_a   1.000
_cell.length_b   1.000
_cell.length_c   1.000
_cell.angle_alpha   90.00
_cell.angle_beta   90.00
_cell.angle_gamma   90.00
#
_symmetry.space_group_name_H-M   'P 1'
#
loop_
_entity.id
_entity.type
_entity.pdbx_description
1 polymer ?
#
loop_
_entity_poly.entity_id
_entity_poly.type
_entity_poly.pdbx_seq_one_letter_code
_entity_poly.pdbx_strand_id
1 'polypeptide(L)'
;MDAARTRATRVESFANALCFSQEPLAPGEIFLVEIEEKEPGWCGHLRVGLTAHDPQSLPALPEYSLPDLVSLGDSWVFAITRSHNRVAPDGEEAPRERGPLWAPELLIERLRIPRDKLVGRSRPGRYSHVLDELYRTNALPPTARRSRIGVLYAPRPDGTADMHIVINGEDMGPSARGLPAARPLYAVVDVFASTKSVRVIQVEYGLPSLQTLCRLVIQKHVVHRLAIDGLDLPPPLKHFCKHE
;
A
#
# COMPACT_ATOMS: atom_id res chain seq x y z
N MET A 1 -13.75 -10.88 11.24
CA MET A 1 -12.60 -10.19 11.85
C MET A 1 -11.99 -11.10 12.90
N ASP A 2 -10.67 -11.06 13.09
CA ASP A 2 -10.04 -11.73 14.24
C ASP A 2 -10.30 -10.97 15.56
N ALA A 3 -9.93 -11.57 16.70
CA ALA A 3 -10.15 -10.98 18.02
C ALA A 3 -9.44 -9.61 18.19
N ALA A 4 -8.28 -9.46 17.55
CA ALA A 4 -7.52 -8.21 17.56
C ALA A 4 -8.06 -7.15 16.59
N ARG A 5 -9.06 -7.48 15.76
CA ARG A 5 -9.62 -6.61 14.70
C ARG A 5 -8.55 -6.07 13.73
N THR A 6 -7.49 -6.83 13.53
CA THR A 6 -6.41 -6.50 12.58
C THR A 6 -6.45 -7.36 11.34
N ARG A 7 -7.23 -8.45 11.34
CA ARG A 7 -7.38 -9.36 10.20
C ARG A 7 -8.83 -9.47 9.76
N ALA A 8 -9.05 -9.26 8.46
CA ALA A 8 -10.32 -9.52 7.79
C ALA A 8 -10.17 -10.76 6.89
N THR A 9 -11.07 -11.72 7.05
CA THR A 9 -11.12 -12.95 6.24
C THR A 9 -12.53 -13.11 5.71
N ARG A 10 -12.66 -13.26 4.39
CA ARG A 10 -13.95 -13.57 3.76
C ARG A 10 -14.32 -15.02 4.06
N VAL A 11 -15.51 -15.24 4.62
CA VAL A 11 -15.93 -16.57 5.08
C VAL A 11 -16.44 -17.43 3.92
N GLU A 12 -17.23 -16.85 3.01
CA GLU A 12 -17.88 -17.53 1.90
C GLU A 12 -17.90 -16.69 0.62
N SER A 13 -18.26 -17.32 -0.52
CA SER A 13 -18.41 -16.66 -1.82
C SER A 13 -17.17 -15.87 -2.29
N PHE A 14 -17.38 -14.87 -3.13
CA PHE A 14 -16.36 -13.97 -3.70
C PHE A 14 -16.49 -12.49 -3.29
N ALA A 15 -17.53 -12.15 -2.51
CA ALA A 15 -17.93 -10.79 -2.17
C ALA A 15 -18.41 -10.69 -0.71
N ASN A 16 -19.21 -9.67 -0.36
CA ASN A 16 -19.74 -9.48 1.00
C ASN A 16 -18.66 -9.36 2.09
N ALA A 17 -17.55 -8.71 1.75
CA ALA A 17 -16.39 -8.58 2.64
C ALA A 17 -15.85 -7.15 2.68
N LEU A 18 -16.76 -6.18 2.62
CA LEU A 18 -16.46 -4.76 2.76
C LEU A 18 -16.07 -4.46 4.21
N CYS A 19 -14.92 -3.81 4.38
CA CYS A 19 -14.34 -3.46 5.66
C CYS A 19 -13.96 -1.98 5.65
N PHE A 20 -13.99 -1.36 6.82
CA PHE A 20 -13.64 0.04 7.01
C PHE A 20 -12.56 0.20 8.08
N SER A 21 -11.81 1.30 8.04
CA SER A 21 -11.04 1.72 9.22
C SER A 21 -12.00 2.01 10.38
N GLN A 22 -11.56 1.71 11.60
CA GLN A 22 -12.37 1.98 12.79
C GLN A 22 -12.50 3.49 13.04
N GLU A 23 -11.41 4.23 12.83
CA GLU A 23 -11.33 5.68 12.99
C GLU A 23 -11.08 6.34 11.61
N PRO A 24 -11.44 7.62 11.45
CA PRO A 24 -11.06 8.37 10.26
C PRO A 24 -9.55 8.56 10.21
N LEU A 25 -8.99 8.54 9.00
CA LEU A 25 -7.57 8.75 8.78
C LEU A 25 -7.21 10.23 8.98
N ALA A 26 -6.06 10.49 9.61
CA ALA A 26 -5.47 11.81 9.63
C ALA A 26 -4.87 12.18 8.25
N PRO A 27 -4.70 13.47 7.93
CA PRO A 27 -4.11 13.87 6.66
C PRO A 27 -2.69 13.32 6.49
N GLY A 28 -2.45 12.60 5.39
CA GLY A 28 -1.20 11.91 5.10
C GLY A 28 -0.98 10.58 5.85
N GLU A 29 -1.93 10.16 6.68
CA GLU A 29 -1.94 8.84 7.30
C GLU A 29 -2.30 7.75 6.27
N ILE A 30 -1.51 6.69 6.23
CA ILE A 30 -1.64 5.56 5.33
C ILE A 30 -2.31 4.42 6.06
N PHE A 31 -3.46 4.01 5.55
CA PHE A 31 -4.08 2.77 5.93
C PHE A 31 -3.50 1.64 5.08
N LEU A 32 -2.65 0.82 5.68
CA LEU A 32 -1.88 -0.21 4.98
C LEU A 32 -2.39 -1.61 5.32
N VAL A 33 -2.63 -2.43 4.29
CA VAL A 33 -3.01 -3.84 4.45
C VAL A 33 -2.06 -4.76 3.69
N GLU A 34 -1.76 -5.93 4.26
CA GLU A 34 -1.04 -7.03 3.63
C GLU A 34 -2.02 -8.14 3.23
N ILE A 35 -1.86 -8.67 2.01
CA ILE A 35 -2.65 -9.82 1.55
C ILE A 35 -2.05 -11.11 2.12
N GLU A 36 -2.73 -11.73 3.09
CA GLU A 36 -2.24 -12.95 3.74
C GLU A 36 -2.54 -14.21 2.95
N GLU A 37 -3.72 -14.27 2.32
CA GLU A 37 -4.25 -15.47 1.69
C GLU A 37 -5.01 -15.17 0.39
N LYS A 38 -4.89 -16.10 -0.55
CA LYS A 38 -5.59 -16.07 -1.84
C LYS A 38 -6.52 -17.28 -1.92
N GLU A 39 -7.68 -17.10 -2.54
CA GLU A 39 -8.64 -18.18 -2.80
C GLU A 39 -8.56 -18.58 -4.28
N PRO A 40 -8.24 -19.85 -4.59
CA PRO A 40 -8.25 -20.33 -5.96
C PRO A 40 -9.69 -20.42 -6.50
N GLY A 41 -9.86 -20.35 -7.81
CA GLY A 41 -11.17 -20.46 -8.47
C GLY A 41 -11.90 -19.12 -8.66
N TRP A 42 -11.40 -18.02 -8.09
CA TRP A 42 -11.94 -16.68 -8.31
C TRP A 42 -10.98 -15.79 -9.09
N CYS A 43 -11.54 -14.97 -10.00
CA CYS A 43 -10.81 -13.97 -10.77
C CYS A 43 -11.23 -12.56 -10.34
N GLY A 44 -10.25 -11.69 -10.13
CA GLY A 44 -10.49 -10.32 -9.69
C GLY A 44 -9.48 -9.87 -8.64
N HIS A 45 -9.57 -8.60 -8.27
CA HIS A 45 -8.58 -7.89 -7.46
C HIS A 45 -9.19 -7.37 -6.16
N LEU A 46 -8.35 -7.25 -5.13
CA LEU A 46 -8.67 -6.44 -3.95
C LEU A 46 -9.10 -5.04 -4.40
N ARG A 47 -10.06 -4.43 -3.71
CA ARG A 47 -10.41 -3.02 -3.94
C ARG A 47 -10.16 -2.22 -2.68
N VAL A 48 -9.61 -1.03 -2.84
CA VAL A 48 -9.24 -0.14 -1.73
C VAL A 48 -9.60 1.29 -2.09
N GLY A 49 -9.96 2.08 -1.09
CA GLY A 49 -10.36 3.47 -1.29
C GLY A 49 -10.57 4.24 0.00
N LEU A 50 -11.22 5.39 -0.14
CA LEU A 50 -11.68 6.22 0.98
C LEU A 50 -13.19 6.47 0.87
N THR A 51 -13.83 6.73 2.00
CA THR A 51 -15.22 7.19 2.07
C THR A 51 -15.37 8.30 3.10
N ALA A 52 -16.26 9.26 2.84
CA ALA A 52 -16.65 10.28 3.82
C ALA A 52 -17.96 9.93 4.55
N HIS A 53 -18.43 8.68 4.43
CA HIS A 53 -19.50 8.12 5.24
C HIS A 53 -18.92 7.51 6.52
N ASP A 54 -19.52 7.80 7.66
CA ASP A 54 -19.15 7.14 8.92
C ASP A 54 -19.65 5.68 8.89
N PRO A 55 -18.74 4.67 8.96
CA PRO A 55 -19.11 3.26 8.94
C PRO A 55 -20.11 2.87 10.05
N GLN A 56 -20.15 3.60 11.16
CA GLN A 56 -21.07 3.36 12.28
C GLN A 56 -22.49 3.89 12.01
N SER A 57 -22.62 4.84 11.07
CA SER A 57 -23.89 5.45 10.69
C SER A 57 -24.55 4.80 9.46
N LEU A 58 -23.87 3.87 8.78
CA LEU A 58 -24.40 3.21 7.60
C LEU A 58 -25.59 2.31 7.99
N PRO A 59 -26.79 2.52 7.41
CA PRO A 59 -27.98 1.76 7.78
C PRO A 59 -27.89 0.28 7.38
N ALA A 60 -27.20 0.01 6.27
CA ALA A 60 -26.87 -1.34 5.81
C ALA A 60 -25.55 -1.29 5.02
N LEU A 61 -24.78 -2.37 5.12
CA LEU A 61 -23.57 -2.53 4.32
C LEU A 61 -23.96 -2.93 2.89
N PRO A 62 -23.48 -2.24 1.84
CA PRO A 62 -23.65 -2.72 0.49
C PRO A 62 -22.87 -4.03 0.27
N GLU A 63 -23.33 -4.84 -0.68
CA GLU A 63 -22.69 -6.11 -1.04
C GLU A 63 -21.30 -5.89 -1.68
N TYR A 64 -21.19 -4.83 -2.49
CA TYR A 64 -19.96 -4.48 -3.21
C TYR A 64 -19.54 -3.04 -2.94
N SER A 65 -18.23 -2.79 -2.91
CA SER A 65 -17.74 -1.39 -2.99
C SER A 65 -18.04 -0.74 -4.34
N LEU A 66 -18.00 -1.53 -5.42
CA LEU A 66 -18.23 -1.09 -6.79
C LEU A 66 -19.35 -1.93 -7.43
N PRO A 67 -20.42 -1.30 -7.95
CA PRO A 67 -20.69 0.14 -7.95
C PRO A 67 -21.35 0.66 -6.67
N ASP A 68 -21.86 -0.21 -5.80
CA ASP A 68 -22.89 0.15 -4.81
C ASP A 68 -22.44 1.24 -3.82
N LEU A 69 -21.32 1.04 -3.10
CA LEU A 69 -20.82 2.04 -2.15
C LEU A 69 -20.48 3.36 -2.85
N VAL A 70 -19.84 3.30 -4.03
CA VAL A 70 -19.52 4.51 -4.82
C VAL A 70 -20.79 5.23 -5.29
N SER A 71 -21.85 4.50 -5.58
CA SER A 71 -23.14 5.07 -6.02
C SER A 71 -23.88 5.81 -4.90
N LEU A 72 -23.53 5.57 -3.64
CA LEU A 72 -24.01 6.38 -2.50
C LEU A 72 -23.40 7.80 -2.48
N GLY A 73 -22.41 8.06 -3.34
CA GLY A 73 -21.62 9.30 -3.32
C GLY A 73 -20.56 9.28 -2.22
N ASP A 74 -19.69 10.29 -2.23
CA ASP A 74 -18.66 10.51 -1.21
C ASP A 74 -17.75 9.30 -0.91
N SER A 75 -17.57 8.41 -1.90
CA SER A 75 -16.75 7.21 -1.79
C SER A 75 -15.93 7.04 -3.06
N TRP A 76 -14.62 6.79 -2.88
CA TRP A 76 -13.63 6.69 -3.96
C TRP A 76 -12.89 5.37 -3.81
N VAL A 77 -13.38 4.31 -4.46
CA VAL A 77 -12.82 2.95 -4.34
C VAL A 77 -12.37 2.45 -5.70
N PHE A 78 -11.19 1.79 -5.74
CA PHE A 78 -10.59 1.31 -6.98
C PHE A 78 -10.14 -0.14 -6.84
N ALA A 79 -10.30 -0.90 -7.93
CA ALA A 79 -9.70 -2.23 -8.03
C ALA A 79 -8.18 -2.11 -8.21
N ILE A 80 -7.42 -2.85 -7.42
CA ILE A 80 -5.97 -2.76 -7.43
C ILE A 80 -5.40 -3.46 -8.66
N THR A 81 -5.02 -2.65 -9.64
CA THR A 81 -4.38 -3.08 -10.89
C THR A 81 -3.05 -2.33 -11.08
N ARG A 82 -2.26 -2.75 -12.08
CA ARG A 82 -0.95 -2.13 -12.36
C ARG A 82 -1.06 -0.77 -13.07
N SER A 83 -2.19 -0.49 -13.71
CA SER A 83 -2.32 0.62 -14.68
C SER A 83 -3.50 1.57 -14.43
N HIS A 84 -4.48 1.23 -13.57
CA HIS A 84 -5.77 1.96 -13.52
C HIS A 84 -6.06 2.68 -12.19
N ASN A 85 -5.03 3.15 -11.48
CA ASN A 85 -5.21 3.86 -10.20
C ASN A 85 -4.72 5.32 -10.24
N ARG A 86 -4.62 5.95 -11.41
CA ARG A 86 -4.13 7.33 -11.54
C ARG A 86 -5.08 8.18 -12.37
N VAL A 87 -5.33 9.39 -11.90
CA VAL A 87 -6.07 10.45 -12.60
C VAL A 87 -5.06 11.51 -13.05
N ALA A 88 -4.87 11.63 -14.36
CA ALA A 88 -4.07 12.69 -14.97
C ALA A 88 -4.82 14.03 -14.83
N PRO A 89 -4.13 15.12 -14.45
CA PRO A 89 -4.67 16.45 -14.71
C PRO A 89 -4.63 16.66 -16.23
N ASP A 90 -5.79 16.79 -16.86
CA ASP A 90 -5.94 17.20 -18.26
C ASP A 90 -5.39 16.27 -19.36
N GLY A 91 -5.38 14.94 -19.11
CA GLY A 91 -5.10 13.95 -20.16
C GLY A 91 -3.62 13.77 -20.52
N GLU A 92 -2.71 14.50 -19.88
CA GLU A 92 -1.27 14.29 -20.03
C GLU A 92 -0.75 13.34 -18.94
N GLU A 93 -0.10 12.25 -19.34
CA GLU A 93 0.64 11.37 -18.43
C GLU A 93 1.85 12.13 -17.87
N ALA A 94 1.67 12.86 -16.77
CA ALA A 94 2.81 13.46 -16.06
C ALA A 94 3.83 12.36 -15.72
N PRO A 95 5.15 12.58 -15.93
CA PRO A 95 6.17 11.57 -15.72
C PRO A 95 6.06 10.91 -14.35
N ARG A 96 6.24 9.59 -14.29
CA ARG A 96 6.38 8.89 -13.01
C ARG A 96 7.69 9.34 -12.37
N GLU A 97 7.64 10.32 -11.46
CA GLU A 97 8.79 10.62 -10.59
C GLU A 97 9.01 9.45 -9.62
N ARG A 98 9.69 8.42 -10.12
CA ARG A 98 10.10 7.28 -9.32
C ARG A 98 11.34 7.69 -8.54
N GLY A 99 11.12 8.14 -7.31
CA GLY A 99 12.21 8.22 -6.33
C GLY A 99 12.94 6.87 -6.24
N PRO A 100 14.23 6.86 -5.90
CA PRO A 100 15.01 5.62 -5.84
C PRO A 100 14.34 4.59 -4.93
N LEU A 101 14.12 3.37 -5.43
CA LEU A 101 13.47 2.27 -4.67
C LEU A 101 14.22 1.91 -3.37
N TRP A 102 15.51 2.27 -3.29
CA TRP A 102 16.37 2.06 -2.13
C TRP A 102 16.30 3.19 -1.10
N ALA A 103 15.58 4.29 -1.37
CA ALA A 103 15.41 5.36 -0.40
C ALA A 103 14.74 4.84 0.89
N PRO A 104 15.05 5.41 2.06
CA PRO A 104 14.39 5.03 3.33
C PRO A 104 12.91 5.42 3.37
N GLU A 105 12.53 6.46 2.62
CA GLU A 105 11.20 7.07 2.66
C GLU A 105 10.58 7.12 1.26
N LEU A 106 9.26 6.98 1.21
CA LEU A 106 8.43 7.23 0.04
C LEU A 106 7.95 8.66 0.14
N LEU A 107 8.20 9.43 -0.92
CA LEU A 107 7.72 10.80 -1.06
C LEU A 107 6.40 10.77 -1.83
N ILE A 108 5.37 11.38 -1.25
CA ILE A 108 4.07 11.58 -1.89
C ILE A 108 3.72 13.03 -1.70
N GLU A 109 3.83 13.83 -2.76
CA GLU A 109 3.76 15.29 -2.66
C GLU A 109 4.72 15.83 -1.58
N ARG A 110 4.19 16.43 -0.50
CA ARG A 110 4.96 16.92 0.66
C ARG A 110 5.08 15.92 1.81
N LEU A 111 4.48 14.74 1.66
CA LEU A 111 4.45 13.70 2.68
C LEU A 111 5.69 12.80 2.58
N ARG A 112 6.19 12.36 3.73
CA ARG A 112 7.31 11.43 3.86
C ARG A 112 6.84 10.21 4.64
N ILE A 113 6.87 9.04 4.02
CA ILE A 113 6.37 7.80 4.61
C ILE A 113 7.51 6.79 4.70
N PRO A 114 7.82 6.23 5.88
CA PRO A 114 8.87 5.21 6.00
C PRO A 114 8.56 3.96 5.16
N ARG A 115 9.47 3.59 4.26
CA ARG A 115 9.25 2.46 3.31
C ARG A 115 9.31 1.08 3.95
N ASP A 116 9.84 0.97 5.18
CA ASP A 116 10.10 -0.31 5.86
C ASP A 116 8.87 -1.19 6.01
N LYS A 117 7.74 -0.55 6.30
CA LYS A 117 6.47 -1.26 6.41
C LYS A 117 5.71 -1.32 5.10
N LEU A 118 6.04 -0.52 4.08
CA LEU A 118 5.25 -0.46 2.83
C LEU A 118 5.46 -1.65 1.89
N VAL A 119 6.49 -2.47 2.11
CA VAL A 119 6.86 -3.59 1.23
C VAL A 119 6.77 -4.90 2.01
N GLY A 120 5.89 -5.82 1.59
CA GLY A 120 5.73 -7.14 2.23
C GLY A 120 6.58 -8.25 1.61
N ARG A 121 7.33 -7.95 0.54
CA ARG A 121 8.21 -8.87 -0.17
C ARG A 121 9.65 -8.40 -0.06
N SER A 122 10.61 -9.32 -0.14
CA SER A 122 12.03 -8.98 -0.20
C SER A 122 12.26 -7.91 -1.28
N ARG A 123 12.89 -6.80 -0.89
CA ARG A 123 13.10 -5.68 -1.79
C ARG A 123 14.11 -6.09 -2.87
N PRO A 124 14.03 -5.50 -4.06
CA PRO A 124 15.23 -5.26 -4.83
C PRO A 124 16.10 -4.29 -4.01
N GLY A 125 17.09 -4.83 -3.30
CA GLY A 125 18.12 -4.02 -2.65
C GLY A 125 19.10 -3.43 -3.68
N ARG A 126 20.04 -2.58 -3.23
CA ARG A 126 21.07 -1.94 -4.07
C ARG A 126 21.80 -2.89 -5.03
N TYR A 127 21.93 -4.17 -4.66
CA TYR A 127 22.67 -5.18 -5.43
C TYR A 127 21.80 -6.19 -6.17
N SER A 128 20.48 -5.96 -6.19
CA SER A 128 19.53 -6.92 -6.74
C SER A 128 19.35 -6.68 -8.23
N HIS A 129 20.37 -6.80 -9.07
CA HIS A 129 20.19 -6.57 -10.51
C HIS A 129 19.27 -7.61 -11.20
N VAL A 130 19.29 -8.86 -10.72
CA VAL A 130 18.41 -9.95 -11.22
C VAL A 130 17.01 -9.91 -10.60
N LEU A 131 16.91 -9.59 -9.30
CA LEU A 131 15.61 -9.36 -8.67
C LEU A 131 15.00 -8.03 -9.11
N ASP A 132 15.81 -7.03 -9.50
CA ASP A 132 15.36 -5.79 -10.17
C ASP A 132 14.71 -6.16 -11.49
N GLU A 133 15.28 -7.08 -12.27
CA GLU A 133 14.66 -7.54 -13.51
C GLU A 133 13.40 -8.35 -13.23
N LEU A 134 13.38 -9.27 -12.25
CA LEU A 134 12.17 -10.02 -11.85
C LEU A 134 11.07 -9.15 -11.20
N TYR A 135 11.46 -8.06 -10.54
CA TYR A 135 10.58 -7.07 -9.92
C TYR A 135 10.11 -6.02 -10.94
N ARG A 136 10.96 -5.61 -11.89
CA ARG A 136 10.60 -4.79 -13.07
C ARG A 136 9.70 -5.56 -14.03
N THR A 137 10.02 -6.82 -14.33
CA THR A 137 9.17 -7.73 -15.11
C THR A 137 7.94 -8.14 -14.32
N ASN A 138 8.00 -8.00 -13.00
CA ASN A 138 6.86 -8.04 -12.10
C ASN A 138 6.06 -9.34 -12.33
N ALA A 139 6.76 -10.47 -12.18
CA ALA A 139 6.27 -11.83 -12.46
C ALA A 139 5.01 -12.21 -11.65
N LEU A 140 4.63 -11.40 -10.66
CA LEU A 140 3.47 -11.60 -9.81
C LEU A 140 2.54 -10.38 -9.87
N PRO A 141 1.21 -10.59 -9.81
CA PRO A 141 0.25 -9.50 -9.89
C PRO A 141 0.33 -8.57 -8.66
N PRO A 142 -0.10 -7.30 -8.77
CA PRO A 142 -0.12 -6.34 -7.65
C PRO A 142 -0.81 -6.89 -6.39
N THR A 143 -1.84 -7.72 -6.56
CA THR A 143 -2.64 -8.32 -5.49
C THR A 143 -2.24 -9.76 -5.14
N ALA A 144 -1.00 -10.15 -5.40
CA ALA A 144 -0.51 -11.46 -4.98
C ALA A 144 -0.24 -11.52 -3.45
N ARG A 145 -0.10 -12.73 -2.92
CA ARG A 145 0.17 -12.95 -1.49
C ARG A 145 1.41 -12.16 -1.03
N ARG A 146 1.36 -11.59 0.18
CA ARG A 146 2.37 -10.67 0.76
C ARG A 146 2.52 -9.33 0.07
N SER A 147 1.70 -9.01 -0.94
CA SER A 147 1.64 -7.62 -1.40
C SER A 147 1.04 -6.74 -0.30
N ARG A 148 1.59 -5.54 -0.14
CA ARG A 148 1.07 -4.52 0.75
C ARG A 148 0.46 -3.38 -0.06
N ILE A 149 -0.80 -3.09 0.23
CA ILE A 149 -1.60 -2.07 -0.45
C ILE A 149 -1.98 -1.02 0.58
N GLY A 150 -1.64 0.23 0.31
CA GLY A 150 -1.95 1.37 1.18
C GLY A 150 -2.86 2.37 0.49
N VAL A 151 -3.66 3.07 1.27
CA VAL A 151 -4.44 4.23 0.83
C VAL A 151 -4.24 5.37 1.82
N LEU A 152 -4.13 6.59 1.30
CA LEU A 152 -4.04 7.82 2.07
C LEU A 152 -4.64 8.98 1.29
N TYR A 153 -4.84 10.12 1.94
CA TYR A 153 -5.14 11.38 1.27
C TYR A 153 -4.10 12.44 1.62
N ALA A 154 -3.68 13.20 0.60
CA ALA A 154 -2.76 14.31 0.69
C ALA A 154 -3.56 15.63 0.58
N PRO A 155 -3.61 16.47 1.63
CA PRO A 155 -4.36 17.70 1.61
C PRO A 155 -3.75 18.73 0.64
N ARG A 156 -4.59 19.50 -0.04
CA ARG A 156 -4.20 20.56 -0.99
C ARG A 156 -4.44 21.95 -0.41
N PRO A 157 -3.77 23.00 -0.93
CA PRO A 157 -3.94 24.37 -0.43
C PRO A 157 -5.36 24.94 -0.60
N ASP A 158 -6.14 24.39 -1.52
CA ASP A 158 -7.52 24.81 -1.81
C ASP A 158 -8.56 24.20 -0.83
N GLY A 159 -8.11 23.47 0.19
CA GLY A 159 -8.99 22.81 1.17
C GLY A 159 -9.54 21.46 0.70
N THR A 160 -9.16 21.00 -0.48
CA THR A 160 -9.46 19.64 -0.96
C THR A 160 -8.31 18.68 -0.65
N ALA A 161 -8.43 17.41 -1.01
CA ALA A 161 -7.36 16.44 -0.93
C ALA A 161 -7.29 15.55 -2.18
N ASP A 162 -6.09 15.03 -2.44
CA ASP A 162 -5.85 14.01 -3.43
C ASP A 162 -5.67 12.66 -2.73
N MET A 163 -6.40 11.64 -3.18
CA MET A 163 -6.26 10.28 -2.68
C MET A 163 -5.15 9.57 -3.44
N HIS A 164 -4.27 8.89 -2.72
CA HIS A 164 -3.18 8.10 -3.30
C HIS A 164 -3.29 6.63 -2.91
N ILE A 165 -2.99 5.75 -3.85
CA ILE A 165 -2.83 4.31 -3.62
C ILE A 165 -1.34 3.98 -3.66
N VAL A 166 -0.86 3.28 -2.63
CA VAL A 166 0.51 2.77 -2.55
C VAL A 166 0.51 1.27 -2.77
N ILE A 167 1.33 0.76 -3.67
CA ILE A 167 1.48 -0.67 -3.94
C ILE A 167 2.93 -1.06 -3.68
N ASN A 168 3.18 -1.87 -2.66
CA ASN A 168 4.51 -2.37 -2.31
C ASN A 168 5.58 -1.25 -2.21
N GLY A 169 5.20 -0.11 -1.62
CA GLY A 169 6.06 1.05 -1.45
C GLY A 169 6.25 1.91 -2.70
N GLU A 170 5.52 1.67 -3.79
CA GLU A 170 5.44 2.58 -4.94
C GLU A 170 4.13 3.38 -4.85
N ASP A 171 4.20 4.71 -4.95
CA ASP A 171 3.02 5.56 -5.11
C ASP A 171 2.50 5.46 -6.54
N MET A 172 1.20 5.21 -6.69
CA MET A 172 0.54 5.15 -8.00
C MET A 172 0.15 6.56 -8.53
N GLY A 173 0.35 7.59 -7.71
CA GLY A 173 -0.08 8.95 -7.95
C GLY A 173 -1.53 9.19 -7.52
N PRO A 174 -2.07 10.41 -7.76
CA PRO A 174 -3.43 10.76 -7.38
C PRO A 174 -4.46 9.86 -8.06
N SER A 175 -5.09 8.96 -7.31
CA SER A 175 -6.15 8.05 -7.74
C SER A 175 -7.53 8.71 -7.77
N ALA A 176 -7.73 9.75 -6.96
CA ALA A 176 -8.89 10.63 -6.99
C ALA A 176 -8.47 12.02 -6.49
N ARG A 177 -9.14 13.07 -6.96
CA ARG A 177 -8.83 14.46 -6.61
C ARG A 177 -10.08 15.18 -6.12
N GLY A 178 -9.89 16.25 -5.37
CA GLY A 178 -11.02 17.08 -4.92
C GLY A 178 -11.81 16.45 -3.77
N LEU A 179 -11.20 15.53 -3.01
CA LEU A 179 -11.85 14.94 -1.83
C LEU A 179 -12.07 16.03 -0.76
N PRO A 180 -13.15 15.94 0.04
CA PRO A 180 -13.46 16.94 1.06
C PRO A 180 -12.53 16.78 2.27
N ALA A 181 -11.39 17.47 2.28
CA ALA A 181 -10.38 17.33 3.34
C ALA A 181 -10.85 17.81 4.73
N ALA A 182 -11.93 18.60 4.78
CA ALA A 182 -12.55 19.06 6.01
C ALA A 182 -13.49 18.03 6.66
N ARG A 183 -13.85 16.95 5.95
CA ARG A 183 -14.70 15.87 6.46
C ARG A 183 -13.83 14.68 6.91
N PRO A 184 -14.29 13.91 7.92
CA PRO A 184 -13.66 12.64 8.26
C PRO A 184 -13.65 11.70 7.04
N LEU A 185 -12.50 11.11 6.74
CA LEU A 185 -12.33 10.14 5.66
C LEU A 185 -11.89 8.80 6.25
N TYR A 186 -12.64 7.74 5.97
CA TYR A 186 -12.37 6.38 6.45
C TYR A 186 -11.76 5.56 5.32
N ALA A 187 -10.83 4.66 5.67
CA ALA A 187 -10.31 3.69 4.72
C ALA A 187 -11.39 2.67 4.37
N VAL A 188 -11.46 2.27 3.11
CA VAL A 188 -12.33 1.20 2.62
C VAL A 188 -11.47 0.09 2.04
N VAL A 189 -11.73 -1.15 2.46
CA VAL A 189 -11.10 -2.35 1.90
C VAL A 189 -12.19 -3.37 1.58
N ASP A 190 -12.32 -3.73 0.31
CA ASP A 190 -13.25 -4.77 -0.16
C ASP A 190 -12.44 -6.04 -0.45
N VAL A 191 -12.56 -7.05 0.43
CA VAL A 191 -11.86 -8.35 0.32
C VAL A 191 -12.53 -9.21 -0.76
N PHE A 192 -12.25 -8.83 -2.01
CA PHE A 192 -12.97 -9.28 -3.18
C PHE A 192 -12.23 -10.35 -3.99
N ALA A 193 -13.02 -11.24 -4.61
CA ALA A 193 -12.60 -12.28 -5.56
C ALA A 193 -11.41 -13.11 -5.06
N SER A 194 -10.30 -13.13 -5.78
CA SER A 194 -9.15 -13.98 -5.47
C SER A 194 -8.49 -13.70 -4.12
N THR A 195 -8.82 -12.59 -3.44
CA THR A 195 -8.26 -12.24 -2.12
C THR A 195 -9.13 -12.84 -1.01
N LYS A 196 -8.56 -13.70 -0.17
CA LYS A 196 -9.28 -14.39 0.91
C LYS A 196 -9.18 -13.66 2.24
N SER A 197 -7.98 -13.20 2.60
CA SER A 197 -7.75 -12.46 3.83
C SER A 197 -6.69 -11.38 3.68
N VAL A 198 -6.87 -10.32 4.47
CA VAL A 198 -5.94 -9.20 4.60
C VAL A 198 -5.69 -8.89 6.07
N ARG A 199 -4.51 -8.36 6.37
CA ARG A 199 -4.13 -7.88 7.70
C ARG A 199 -3.69 -6.42 7.64
N VAL A 200 -4.17 -5.61 8.58
CA VAL A 200 -3.70 -4.23 8.79
C VAL A 200 -2.25 -4.25 9.29
N ILE A 201 -1.41 -3.45 8.64
CA ILE A 201 -0.01 -3.23 9.03
C ILE A 201 0.10 -1.82 9.58
N GLN A 202 0.44 -1.71 10.86
CA GLN A 202 0.67 -0.42 11.49
C GLN A 202 1.97 0.21 10.95
N VAL A 203 1.86 1.44 10.44
CA VAL A 203 2.98 2.22 9.94
C VAL A 203 3.33 3.27 10.99
N GLU A 204 4.52 3.16 11.55
CA GLU A 204 5.04 4.13 12.52
C GLU A 204 5.62 5.33 11.77
N TYR A 205 4.99 6.48 11.93
CA TYR A 205 5.44 7.74 11.36
C TYR A 205 6.55 8.32 12.24
N GLY A 206 7.80 8.00 11.88
CA GLY A 206 8.98 8.41 12.62
C GLY A 206 10.26 8.15 11.84
N LEU A 207 11.37 8.05 12.56
CA LEU A 207 12.66 7.70 11.96
C LEU A 207 12.63 6.25 11.46
N PRO A 208 13.29 5.95 10.31
CA PRO A 208 13.53 4.57 9.91
C PRO A 208 14.18 3.80 11.05
N SER A 209 13.90 2.49 11.13
CA SER A 209 14.46 1.67 12.20
C SER A 209 16.00 1.75 12.19
N LEU A 210 16.63 1.63 13.37
CA LEU A 210 18.09 1.57 13.45
C LEU A 210 18.65 0.48 12.51
N GLN A 211 17.96 -0.65 12.41
CA GLN A 211 18.32 -1.72 11.49
C GLN A 211 18.36 -1.25 10.02
N THR A 212 17.34 -0.50 9.58
CA THR A 212 17.28 0.12 8.25
C THR A 212 18.42 1.11 8.05
N LEU A 213 18.64 2.01 9.01
CA LEU A 213 19.69 3.02 8.91
C LEU A 213 21.08 2.37 8.85
N CYS A 214 21.37 1.41 9.73
CA CYS A 214 22.63 0.65 9.72
C CYS A 214 22.85 -0.07 8.39
N ARG A 215 21.81 -0.71 7.86
CA ARG A 215 21.89 -1.35 6.53
C ARG A 215 22.22 -0.35 5.44
N LEU A 216 21.56 0.81 5.41
CA LEU A 216 21.83 1.83 4.40
C LEU A 216 23.28 2.34 4.48
N VAL A 217 23.81 2.51 5.70
CA VAL A 217 25.22 2.89 5.91
C VAL A 217 26.16 1.79 5.42
N ILE A 218 25.91 0.52 5.76
CA ILE A 218 26.72 -0.62 5.28
C ILE A 218 26.66 -0.69 3.75
N GLN A 219 25.45 -0.65 3.18
CA GLN A 219 25.24 -0.71 1.75
C GLN A 219 25.87 0.47 1.02
N LYS A 220 26.01 1.65 1.65
CA LYS A 220 26.71 2.80 1.07
C LYS A 220 28.20 2.53 0.87
N HIS A 221 28.85 1.84 1.81
CA HIS A 221 30.29 1.61 1.84
C HIS A 221 30.74 0.27 1.26
N VAL A 222 29.80 -0.66 1.06
CA VAL A 222 30.08 -1.95 0.41
C VAL A 222 29.72 -1.84 -1.08
N VAL A 223 30.64 -2.20 -1.96
CA VAL A 223 30.48 -1.96 -3.41
C VAL A 223 29.71 -3.11 -4.08
N HIS A 224 29.82 -4.34 -3.56
CA HIS A 224 29.18 -5.53 -4.13
C HIS A 224 28.57 -6.45 -3.06
N ARG A 225 27.47 -7.12 -3.41
CA ARG A 225 26.72 -8.02 -2.52
C ARG A 225 27.58 -9.10 -1.85
N LEU A 226 28.54 -9.65 -2.59
CA LEU A 226 29.44 -10.70 -2.09
C LEU A 226 30.40 -10.16 -1.01
N ALA A 227 30.74 -8.86 -1.06
CA ALA A 227 31.58 -8.26 -0.03
C ALA A 227 30.88 -8.17 1.34
N ILE A 228 29.56 -8.36 1.41
CA ILE A 228 28.84 -8.50 2.68
C ILE A 228 29.23 -9.80 3.41
N ASP A 229 29.61 -10.86 2.68
CA ASP A 229 30.06 -12.12 3.31
C ASP A 229 31.34 -11.95 4.12
N GLY A 230 32.21 -11.03 3.70
CA GLY A 230 33.45 -10.70 4.38
C GLY A 230 33.30 -9.78 5.60
N LEU A 231 32.10 -9.24 5.86
CA LEU A 231 31.86 -8.44 7.07
C LEU A 231 31.80 -9.34 8.30
N ASP A 232 32.30 -8.86 9.43
CA ASP A 232 32.15 -9.55 10.73
C ASP A 232 30.76 -9.27 11.32
N LEU A 233 29.73 -9.79 10.64
CA LEU A 233 28.32 -9.65 11.02
C LEU A 233 27.67 -11.02 11.18
N PRO A 234 26.72 -11.19 12.13
CA PRO A 234 25.89 -12.37 12.23
C PRO A 234 25.17 -12.71 10.90
N PRO A 235 24.98 -14.01 10.58
CA PRO A 235 24.32 -14.43 9.34
C PRO A 235 22.94 -13.77 9.06
N PRO A 236 22.07 -13.55 10.06
CA PRO A 236 20.80 -12.84 9.83
C PRO A 236 20.99 -11.40 9.34
N LEU A 237 21.98 -10.68 9.85
CA LEU A 237 22.29 -9.31 9.44
C LEU A 237 22.94 -9.27 8.07
N LYS A 238 23.80 -10.25 7.74
CA LYS A 238 24.32 -10.42 6.38
C LYS A 238 23.19 -10.65 5.39
N HIS A 239 22.24 -11.51 5.72
CA HIS A 239 21.07 -11.78 4.88
C HIS A 239 20.23 -10.50 4.69
N PHE A 240 19.89 -9.81 5.79
CA PHE A 240 19.16 -8.55 5.76
C PHE A 240 19.85 -7.50 4.88
N CYS A 241 21.17 -7.34 4.99
CA CYS A 241 21.92 -6.38 4.18
C CYS A 241 22.01 -6.74 2.69
N LYS A 242 21.84 -8.02 2.35
CA LYS A 242 21.92 -8.53 0.97
C LYS A 242 20.58 -8.49 0.24
N HIS A 243 19.48 -8.67 0.97
CA HIS A 243 18.19 -9.09 0.40
C HIS A 243 17.00 -8.19 0.76
N GLU A 244 17.16 -7.30 1.72
CA GLU A 244 16.14 -6.35 2.12
C GLU A 244 16.59 -4.91 1.83
#